data_AF-A0AAU8G281-F1
#
_entry.id   AF-A0AAU8G281-F1
#
_cell.length_a   1.000
_cell.length_b   1.000
_cell.length_c   1.000
_cell.angle_alpha   90.00
_cell.angle_beta   90.00
_cell.angle_gamma   90.00
#
_symmetry.space_group_name_H-M   'P 1'
#
loop_
_entity.id
_entity.type
_entity.pdbx_description
1 polymer ?
#
loop_
_entity_poly.entity_id
_entity_poly.type
_entity_poly.pdbx_seq_one_letter_code
_entity_poly.pdbx_strand_id
1 'polypeptide(L)'
;MTRSSLRVLSAALVAGVVATAAVASPALASEPDLRVVTWDRTATTDPTADAASDAQVSSGESCAVQAQPLLPGQDPATLPPAPEVCFDSLEEALEFASGGDVAAARLADATPAEVEGLVAELNASAVAGSGLGTTARATTAAASSLVLGVLWRDANYKGASKVLYGSGTNGCYGGSTYGFPNLANLLMNNVVSSATTYAGCWVTLYDSYSYAGAKKNCTPHCATLGTFDNKASSVVYRPVGQLG
;
A
#
# COMPACT_ATOMS: atom_id res chain seq x y z
N MET A 1 11.56 51.77 31.37
CA MET A 1 12.19 51.68 32.70
C MET A 1 12.99 50.39 32.77
N THR A 2 14.17 50.42 33.38
CA THR A 2 15.16 49.32 33.41
C THR A 2 14.96 48.38 34.59
N ARG A 3 15.33 47.10 34.42
CA ARG A 3 16.16 46.35 35.40
C ARG A 3 16.70 45.01 34.86
N SER A 4 18.01 44.86 34.93
CA SER A 4 18.79 43.60 34.95
C SER A 4 18.44 42.75 36.19
N SER A 5 18.86 41.50 36.42
CA SER A 5 20.10 40.76 36.10
C SER A 5 19.80 39.22 36.06
N LEU A 6 20.71 38.23 36.06
CA LEU A 6 22.18 38.18 36.24
C LEU A 6 22.83 37.06 35.36
N ARG A 7 23.44 36.00 35.92
CA ARG A 7 24.28 35.02 35.19
C ARG A 7 24.40 33.63 35.86
N VAL A 8 24.57 32.61 35.00
CA VAL A 8 25.55 31.49 35.04
C VAL A 8 25.80 30.71 36.34
N LEU A 9 25.73 29.38 36.25
CA LEU A 9 26.70 28.47 36.90
C LEU A 9 26.82 27.14 36.12
N SER A 10 28.04 26.82 35.69
CA SER A 10 28.39 25.56 35.03
C SER A 10 28.87 24.53 36.07
N ALA A 11 28.69 23.24 35.78
CA ALA A 11 29.39 22.16 36.47
C ALA A 11 29.84 21.10 35.46
N ALA A 12 31.15 21.09 35.15
CA ALA A 12 31.80 19.99 34.47
C ALA A 12 32.55 19.16 35.52
N LEU A 13 32.58 17.84 35.37
CA LEU A 13 33.40 16.94 36.19
C LEU A 13 34.32 16.12 35.28
N VAL A 14 35.58 16.00 35.69
CA VAL A 14 36.67 15.34 34.96
C VAL A 14 37.50 14.53 35.96
N ALA A 15 37.90 13.29 35.62
CA ALA A 15 39.28 12.74 35.80
C ALA A 15 39.36 11.19 35.87
N GLY A 16 40.46 10.63 35.35
CA GLY A 16 41.01 9.29 35.67
C GLY A 16 40.36 8.10 34.97
N VAL A 17 40.92 7.37 33.98
CA VAL A 17 42.30 6.98 33.63
C VAL A 17 42.96 5.99 34.61
N VAL A 18 42.98 4.70 34.21
CA VAL A 18 44.15 3.80 34.30
C VAL A 18 44.19 2.95 33.04
N ALA A 19 45.37 2.77 32.45
CA ALA A 19 45.61 1.85 31.33
C ALA A 19 46.68 0.82 31.73
N THR A 20 46.52 -0.42 31.26
CA THR A 20 47.60 -1.42 31.23
C THR A 20 47.51 -2.21 29.94
N ALA A 21 48.53 -2.10 29.10
CA ALA A 21 48.71 -2.94 27.92
C ALA A 21 49.54 -4.18 28.27
N ALA A 22 49.27 -5.29 27.58
CA ALA A 22 50.19 -6.42 27.46
C ALA A 22 50.04 -7.04 26.05
N VAL A 23 51.12 -7.64 25.56
CA VAL A 23 51.39 -7.86 24.13
C VAL A 23 51.41 -9.35 23.72
N ALA A 24 51.42 -9.55 22.39
CA ALA A 24 52.05 -10.65 21.64
C ALA A 24 51.14 -11.74 21.02
N SER A 25 50.80 -11.55 19.75
CA SER A 25 50.87 -12.59 18.69
C SER A 25 52.37 -12.92 18.41
N PRO A 26 52.79 -14.06 17.80
CA PRO A 26 52.16 -14.68 16.63
C PRO A 26 52.13 -16.24 16.58
N ALA A 27 51.31 -16.80 15.68
CA ALA A 27 51.50 -18.15 15.13
C ALA A 27 50.92 -18.22 13.70
N LEU A 28 51.51 -19.07 12.86
CA LEU A 28 51.33 -19.08 11.40
C LEU A 28 50.14 -19.95 10.92
N ALA A 29 49.55 -19.48 9.81
CA ALA A 29 49.06 -20.24 8.65
C ALA A 29 48.33 -21.59 8.85
N SER A 30 47.07 -21.63 8.40
CA SER A 30 46.60 -22.61 7.41
C SER A 30 45.28 -22.14 6.81
N GLU A 31 45.28 -21.81 5.52
CA GLU A 31 44.05 -21.64 4.73
C GLU A 31 43.48 -23.02 4.38
N PRO A 32 42.15 -23.18 4.41
CA PRO A 32 41.51 -24.15 3.52
C PRO A 32 40.42 -23.50 2.66
N ASP A 33 40.71 -23.49 1.36
CA ASP A 33 39.78 -23.80 0.27
C ASP A 33 38.42 -23.09 0.28
N LEU A 34 38.40 -21.91 -0.37
CA LEU A 34 37.19 -21.15 -0.69
C LEU A 34 36.35 -21.93 -1.72
N ARG A 35 35.57 -22.92 -1.23
CA ARG A 35 34.62 -23.66 -2.06
C ARG A 35 33.45 -22.77 -2.44
N VAL A 36 33.61 -22.15 -3.60
CA VAL A 36 32.53 -21.54 -4.38
C VAL A 36 31.40 -22.56 -4.46
N VAL A 37 30.29 -22.30 -3.76
CA VAL A 37 29.03 -23.01 -4.01
C VAL A 37 28.52 -22.48 -5.34
N THR A 38 28.94 -23.11 -6.42
CA THR A 38 28.30 -22.97 -7.73
C THR A 38 26.90 -23.55 -7.59
N TRP A 39 25.92 -22.69 -7.33
CA TRP A 39 24.52 -23.02 -7.49
C TRP A 39 24.29 -23.28 -8.98
N ASP A 40 24.46 -24.54 -9.38
CA ASP A 40 24.09 -25.03 -10.71
C ASP A 40 22.57 -24.89 -10.86
N ARG A 41 22.16 -23.74 -11.41
CA ARG A 41 20.77 -23.43 -11.69
C ARG A 41 20.35 -24.05 -13.03
N THR A 42 20.53 -25.35 -13.16
CA THR A 42 19.84 -26.19 -14.16
C THR A 42 18.47 -26.66 -13.65
N ALA A 43 17.75 -25.76 -12.97
CA ALA A 43 16.32 -25.91 -12.73
C ALA A 43 15.59 -25.67 -14.06
N THR A 44 15.17 -26.76 -14.71
CA THR A 44 14.23 -26.71 -15.83
C THR A 44 12.83 -26.46 -15.27
N THR A 45 12.55 -25.19 -14.94
CA THR A 45 11.26 -24.71 -14.44
C THR A 45 10.81 -23.50 -15.23
N ASP A 46 9.53 -23.51 -15.59
CA ASP A 46 8.83 -22.53 -16.42
C ASP A 46 9.03 -21.09 -15.91
N PRO A 47 9.51 -20.14 -16.74
CA PRO A 47 9.90 -18.80 -16.28
C PRO A 47 8.73 -17.83 -16.05
N THR A 48 7.47 -18.29 -16.04
CA THR A 48 6.29 -17.41 -16.13
C THR A 48 5.55 -17.12 -14.82
N ALA A 49 5.90 -17.76 -13.69
CA ALA A 49 5.12 -17.65 -12.44
C ALA A 49 5.79 -16.82 -11.31
N ASP A 50 7.08 -17.00 -11.02
CA ASP A 50 7.71 -16.48 -9.78
C ASP A 50 8.40 -15.12 -9.90
N ALA A 51 8.57 -14.56 -11.11
CA ALA A 51 9.31 -13.30 -11.29
C ALA A 51 8.56 -12.01 -10.85
N ALA A 52 7.31 -12.14 -10.37
CA ALA A 52 6.45 -11.01 -10.03
C ALA A 52 6.51 -10.58 -8.56
N SER A 53 7.03 -11.41 -7.64
CA SER A 53 7.09 -11.11 -6.20
C SER A 53 8.27 -10.22 -5.80
N ASP A 54 9.40 -10.32 -6.53
CA ASP A 54 10.62 -9.53 -6.26
C ASP A 54 10.65 -8.20 -7.04
N ALA A 55 9.64 -7.94 -7.88
CA ALA A 55 9.56 -6.70 -8.65
C ALA A 55 9.07 -5.54 -7.77
N GLN A 56 9.96 -4.59 -7.48
CA GLN A 56 9.64 -3.39 -6.70
C GLN A 56 8.42 -2.64 -7.25
N VAL A 57 7.56 -2.16 -6.35
CA VAL A 57 6.46 -1.23 -6.64
C VAL A 57 7.05 0.09 -7.11
N SER A 58 6.46 0.69 -8.14
CA SER A 58 6.92 1.98 -8.68
C SER A 58 5.72 2.81 -9.09
N SER A 59 5.37 3.80 -8.27
CA SER A 59 4.23 4.68 -8.49
C SER A 59 4.60 5.92 -9.30
N GLY A 60 3.76 6.27 -10.27
CA GLY A 60 3.61 7.65 -10.73
C GLY A 60 2.48 8.36 -9.97
N GLU A 61 1.85 9.34 -10.62
CA GLU A 61 0.63 10.01 -10.15
C GLU A 61 -0.34 9.02 -9.50
N SER A 62 -0.65 9.26 -8.23
CA SER A 62 -1.47 8.35 -7.42
C SER A 62 -2.58 9.13 -6.76
N CYS A 63 -3.83 8.68 -6.93
CA CYS A 63 -4.99 9.39 -6.42
C CYS A 63 -5.78 8.56 -5.44
N ALA A 64 -6.15 9.18 -4.32
CA ALA A 64 -7.05 8.62 -3.33
C ALA A 64 -8.50 8.87 -3.73
N VAL A 65 -9.27 7.80 -3.91
CA VAL A 65 -10.67 7.85 -4.38
C VAL A 65 -11.58 7.26 -3.31
N GLN A 66 -12.56 8.05 -2.85
CA GLN A 66 -13.52 7.60 -1.85
C GLN A 66 -14.59 6.70 -2.48
N ALA A 67 -14.52 5.41 -2.15
CA ALA A 67 -15.51 4.42 -2.49
C ALA A 67 -16.77 4.63 -1.64
N GLN A 68 -17.93 4.77 -2.30
CA GLN A 68 -19.22 4.68 -1.62
C GLN A 68 -19.68 3.21 -1.56
N PRO A 69 -20.19 2.74 -0.41
CA PRO A 69 -20.74 1.40 -0.32
C PRO A 69 -22.02 1.30 -1.15
N LEU A 70 -22.16 0.20 -1.90
CA LEU A 70 -23.39 -0.13 -2.61
C LEU A 70 -24.35 -0.81 -1.64
N LEU A 71 -25.51 -0.19 -1.40
CA LEU A 71 -26.57 -0.82 -0.62
C LEU A 71 -27.19 -1.98 -1.43
N PRO A 72 -27.66 -3.06 -0.77
CA PRO A 72 -28.33 -4.17 -1.46
C PRO A 72 -29.52 -3.69 -2.31
N GLY A 73 -29.48 -3.94 -3.61
CA GLY A 73 -30.51 -3.52 -4.57
C GLY A 73 -30.40 -2.08 -5.07
N GLN A 74 -29.38 -1.32 -4.66
CA GLN A 74 -29.11 0.01 -5.22
C GLN A 74 -28.51 -0.11 -6.62
N ASP A 75 -29.04 0.64 -7.58
CA ASP A 75 -28.43 0.78 -8.91
C ASP A 75 -27.13 1.59 -8.79
N PRO A 76 -25.96 1.03 -9.13
CA PRO A 76 -24.70 1.75 -9.05
C PRO A 76 -24.63 2.98 -9.96
N ALA A 77 -25.39 3.02 -11.06
CA ALA A 77 -25.46 4.19 -11.94
C ALA A 77 -26.10 5.42 -11.27
N THR A 78 -26.71 5.24 -10.09
CA THR A 78 -27.26 6.34 -9.26
C THR A 78 -26.26 6.91 -8.25
N LEU A 79 -25.07 6.31 -8.10
CA LEU A 79 -24.03 6.89 -7.24
C LEU A 79 -23.50 8.20 -7.84
N PRO A 80 -23.31 9.26 -7.02
CA PRO A 80 -22.57 10.44 -7.46
C PRO A 80 -21.12 10.06 -7.83
N PRO A 81 -20.41 10.89 -8.63
CA PRO A 81 -19.00 10.70 -8.88
C PRO A 81 -18.21 10.58 -7.57
N ALA A 82 -17.35 9.56 -7.48
CA ALA A 82 -16.51 9.33 -6.31
C ALA A 82 -15.55 10.52 -6.11
N PRO A 83 -15.49 11.13 -4.91
CA PRO A 83 -14.50 12.15 -4.59
C PRO A 83 -13.07 11.63 -4.79
N GLU A 84 -12.22 12.42 -5.44
CA GLU A 84 -10.84 12.09 -5.76
C GLU A 84 -9.89 13.23 -5.36
N VAL A 85 -8.73 12.88 -4.82
CA VAL A 85 -7.59 13.78 -4.62
C VAL A 85 -6.34 13.11 -5.16
N CYS A 86 -5.58 13.79 -6.02
CA CYS A 86 -4.37 13.27 -6.66
C CYS A 86 -3.09 13.84 -6.04
N PHE A 87 -2.05 13.01 -6.03
CA PHE A 87 -0.73 13.28 -5.45
C PHE A 87 0.37 12.79 -6.40
N ASP A 88 1.60 13.24 -6.18
CA ASP A 88 2.76 12.86 -6.98
C ASP A 88 3.24 11.44 -6.65
N SER A 89 2.85 10.89 -5.50
CA SER A 89 3.31 9.59 -4.99
C SER A 89 2.20 8.71 -4.38
N LEU A 90 2.43 7.39 -4.35
CA LEU A 90 1.57 6.43 -3.64
C LEU A 90 1.54 6.69 -2.12
N GLU A 91 2.65 7.15 -1.56
CA GLU A 91 2.81 7.53 -0.14
C GLU A 91 1.71 8.50 0.28
N GLU A 92 1.68 9.68 -0.32
CA GLU A 92 0.72 10.74 -0.01
C GLU A 92 -0.73 10.28 -0.23
N ALA A 93 -0.98 9.47 -1.27
CA ALA A 93 -2.31 8.91 -1.54
C ALA A 93 -2.75 7.90 -0.46
N LEU A 94 -1.83 7.10 0.09
CA LEU A 94 -2.08 6.19 1.21
C LEU A 94 -2.23 6.95 2.54
N GLU A 95 -1.42 7.98 2.79
CA GLU A 95 -1.58 8.86 3.97
C GLU A 95 -2.96 9.51 3.98
N PHE A 96 -3.37 10.10 2.85
CA PHE A 96 -4.67 10.75 2.72
C PHE A 96 -5.84 9.76 2.88
N ALA A 97 -5.73 8.57 2.26
CA ALA A 97 -6.79 7.56 2.26
C ALA A 97 -6.96 6.87 3.62
N SER A 98 -5.88 6.69 4.39
CA SER A 98 -5.90 6.01 5.70
C SER A 98 -5.96 6.96 6.89
N GLY A 99 -5.48 8.20 6.73
CA GLY A 99 -5.26 9.15 7.83
C GLY A 99 -4.07 8.82 8.73
N GLY A 100 -3.22 7.85 8.37
CA GLY A 100 -2.00 7.47 9.08
C GLY A 100 -0.74 7.93 8.35
N ASP A 101 0.32 8.24 9.11
CA ASP A 101 1.62 8.65 8.56
C ASP A 101 2.30 7.47 7.82
N VAL A 102 2.82 7.72 6.62
CA VAL A 102 3.56 6.75 5.79
C VAL A 102 4.91 7.35 5.44
N ALA A 103 5.98 6.92 6.08
CA ALA A 103 7.30 7.45 5.75
C ALA A 103 7.77 6.97 4.36
N ALA A 104 8.10 7.89 3.45
CA ALA A 104 8.69 7.66 2.11
C ALA A 104 9.69 6.49 2.02
N ALA A 105 10.58 6.38 3.00
CA ALA A 105 11.60 5.34 3.07
C ALA A 105 11.03 3.91 3.15
N ARG A 106 9.76 3.73 3.55
CA ARG A 106 9.05 2.44 3.52
C ARG A 106 8.55 2.04 2.14
N LEU A 107 8.46 2.98 1.20
CA LEU A 107 7.91 2.77 -0.15
C LEU A 107 8.95 2.93 -1.27
N ALA A 108 10.05 3.65 -1.02
CA ALA A 108 11.07 3.99 -2.02
C ALA A 108 11.60 2.79 -2.83
N ASP A 109 11.70 1.61 -2.21
CA ASP A 109 12.21 0.38 -2.82
C ASP A 109 11.28 -0.85 -2.60
N ALA A 110 10.06 -0.63 -2.12
CA ALA A 110 9.21 -1.68 -1.55
C ALA A 110 8.77 -2.76 -2.55
N THR A 111 8.83 -4.02 -2.11
CA THR A 111 8.14 -5.14 -2.77
C THR A 111 6.62 -5.05 -2.58
N PRO A 112 5.82 -5.74 -3.41
CA PRO A 112 4.36 -5.74 -3.26
C PRO A 112 3.89 -6.28 -1.90
N ALA A 113 4.63 -7.22 -1.31
CA ALA A 113 4.35 -7.77 0.02
C ALA A 113 4.63 -6.75 1.15
N GLU A 114 5.64 -5.88 1.01
CA GLU A 114 5.90 -4.80 1.97
C GLU A 114 4.83 -3.71 1.88
N VAL A 115 4.32 -3.40 0.68
CA VAL A 115 3.16 -2.52 0.51
C VAL A 115 1.89 -3.15 1.11
N GLU A 116 1.66 -4.45 0.92
CA GLU A 116 0.55 -5.16 1.58
C GLU A 116 0.65 -5.08 3.11
N GLY A 117 1.83 -5.32 3.68
CA GLY A 117 2.08 -5.21 5.11
C GLY A 117 1.83 -3.80 5.66
N LEU A 118 2.35 -2.77 4.97
CA LEU A 118 2.08 -1.36 5.29
C LEU A 118 0.58 -1.05 5.28
N VAL A 119 -0.15 -1.44 4.22
CA VAL A 119 -1.58 -1.15 4.12
C VAL A 119 -2.39 -1.92 5.17
N ALA A 120 -1.96 -3.11 5.57
CA ALA A 120 -2.55 -3.84 6.70
C ALA A 120 -2.34 -3.10 8.04
N GLU A 121 -1.15 -2.54 8.29
CA GLU A 121 -0.86 -1.73 9.48
C GLU A 121 -1.72 -0.44 9.52
N LEU A 122 -1.82 0.27 8.41
CA LEU A 122 -2.65 1.48 8.27
C LEU A 122 -4.12 1.17 8.55
N ASN A 123 -4.65 0.12 7.90
CA ASN A 123 -6.02 -0.33 8.10
C ASN A 123 -6.29 -0.75 9.56
N ALA A 124 -5.37 -1.50 10.19
CA ALA A 124 -5.49 -1.87 11.60
C ALA A 124 -5.49 -0.65 12.53
N SER A 125 -4.66 0.35 12.22
CA SER A 125 -4.57 1.61 12.97
C SER A 125 -5.85 2.45 12.87
N ALA A 126 -6.49 2.50 11.69
CA ALA A 126 -7.79 3.17 11.51
C ALA A 126 -8.91 2.52 12.34
N VAL A 127 -8.96 1.17 12.41
CA VAL A 127 -9.91 0.44 13.26
C VAL A 127 -9.66 0.74 14.74
N ALA A 128 -8.40 0.73 15.19
CA ALA A 128 -8.04 0.99 16.59
C ALA A 128 -8.29 2.46 17.01
N GLY A 129 -7.96 3.43 16.15
CA GLY A 129 -8.13 4.86 16.42
C GLY A 129 -9.60 5.27 16.59
N SER A 130 -10.52 4.57 15.93
CA SER A 130 -11.96 4.79 16.08
C SER A 130 -12.50 4.49 17.49
N GLY A 131 -11.75 3.76 18.32
CA GLY A 131 -12.11 3.46 19.72
C GLY A 131 -11.61 4.49 20.74
N LEU A 132 -10.73 5.43 20.36
CA LEU A 132 -10.06 6.36 21.28
C LEU A 132 -10.24 7.81 20.81
N GLY A 133 -11.37 8.43 21.20
CA GLY A 133 -11.65 9.82 20.85
C GLY A 133 -10.74 10.83 21.56
N THR A 134 -9.58 11.15 20.97
CA THR A 134 -8.71 12.25 21.47
C THR A 134 -7.88 12.95 20.39
N THR A 135 -8.02 14.29 20.34
CA THR A 135 -7.00 15.31 20.00
C THR A 135 -6.23 15.23 18.68
N ALA A 136 -6.82 15.86 17.66
CA ALA A 136 -6.19 16.88 16.81
C ALA A 136 -4.79 16.60 16.20
N ARG A 137 -4.77 15.87 15.08
CA ARG A 137 -3.90 16.19 13.93
C ARG A 137 -4.64 15.90 12.62
N ALA A 138 -4.18 16.50 11.52
CA ALA A 138 -4.79 16.54 10.19
C ALA A 138 -6.14 17.29 10.10
N THR A 139 -6.13 18.50 9.54
CA THR A 139 -7.32 19.32 9.26
C THR A 139 -8.19 18.81 8.11
N THR A 140 -7.79 17.73 7.42
CA THR A 140 -8.58 17.12 6.33
C THR A 140 -8.37 15.60 6.18
N ALA A 141 -8.02 14.87 7.26
CA ALA A 141 -7.93 13.41 7.17
C ALA A 141 -9.31 12.78 6.89
N ALA A 142 -9.35 11.76 6.04
CA ALA A 142 -10.54 10.95 5.80
C ALA A 142 -10.88 10.12 7.04
N ALA A 143 -11.65 10.72 7.97
CA ALA A 143 -11.93 10.16 9.29
C ALA A 143 -12.32 8.68 9.25
N SER A 144 -11.49 7.83 9.86
CA SER A 144 -11.70 6.38 10.01
C SER A 144 -12.08 5.68 8.70
N SER A 145 -11.17 5.74 7.72
CA SER A 145 -11.35 5.08 6.41
C SER A 145 -10.41 3.89 6.25
N LEU A 146 -10.83 2.90 5.47
CA LEU A 146 -10.02 1.72 5.14
C LEU A 146 -9.70 1.67 3.64
N VAL A 147 -8.43 1.44 3.32
CA VAL A 147 -7.99 1.16 1.96
C VAL A 147 -8.54 -0.23 1.56
N LEU A 148 -9.31 -0.27 0.48
CA LEU A 148 -9.98 -1.47 -0.06
C LEU A 148 -9.13 -2.16 -1.12
N GLY A 149 -8.25 -1.41 -1.80
CA GLY A 149 -7.35 -1.89 -2.83
C GLY A 149 -6.74 -0.76 -3.65
N VAL A 150 -5.82 -1.11 -4.56
CA VAL A 150 -5.22 -0.18 -5.51
C VAL A 150 -5.36 -0.71 -6.93
N LEU A 151 -5.80 0.14 -7.86
CA LEU A 151 -5.75 -0.12 -9.30
C LEU A 151 -4.52 0.55 -9.91
N TRP A 152 -3.85 -0.15 -10.83
CA TRP A 152 -2.57 0.28 -11.41
C TRP A 152 -2.65 0.29 -12.93
N ARG A 153 -2.05 1.32 -13.55
CA ARG A 153 -1.99 1.41 -15.01
C ARG A 153 -1.03 0.41 -15.65
N ASP A 154 0.04 0.03 -14.96
CA ASP A 154 1.01 -0.94 -15.46
C ASP A 154 0.94 -2.28 -14.71
N ALA A 155 1.53 -3.32 -15.30
CA ALA A 155 1.65 -4.64 -14.66
C ALA A 155 2.68 -4.62 -13.51
N ASN A 156 2.52 -5.56 -12.58
CA ASN A 156 3.31 -5.75 -11.36
C ASN A 156 3.27 -4.54 -10.42
N TYR A 157 2.09 -3.92 -10.29
CA TYR A 157 1.79 -2.85 -9.34
C TYR A 157 2.64 -1.60 -9.58
N LYS A 158 2.56 -1.09 -10.82
CA LYS A 158 3.39 0.01 -11.33
C LYS A 158 2.59 1.10 -12.04
N GLY A 159 3.24 2.24 -12.23
CA GLY A 159 2.72 3.37 -12.96
C GLY A 159 1.76 4.21 -12.13
N ALA A 160 0.90 4.97 -12.81
CA ALA A 160 -0.13 5.76 -12.15
C ALA A 160 -1.16 4.84 -11.46
N SER A 161 -1.67 5.26 -10.30
CA SER A 161 -2.50 4.41 -9.44
C SER A 161 -3.76 5.10 -8.92
N LYS A 162 -4.78 4.31 -8.55
CA LYS A 162 -5.93 4.77 -7.74
C LYS A 162 -6.00 3.96 -6.45
N VAL A 163 -5.76 4.63 -5.32
CA VAL A 163 -5.97 4.11 -3.96
C VAL A 163 -7.45 4.23 -3.64
N LEU A 164 -8.17 3.10 -3.63
CA LEU A 164 -9.61 3.07 -3.40
C LEU A 164 -9.87 2.82 -1.92
N TYR A 165 -10.59 3.73 -1.24
CA TYR A 165 -10.83 3.63 0.20
C TYR A 165 -12.31 3.80 0.56
N GLY A 166 -12.81 3.00 1.49
CA GLY A 166 -14.16 3.09 2.02
C GLY A 166 -14.20 3.89 3.32
N SER A 167 -15.26 4.67 3.52
CA SER A 167 -15.52 5.29 4.83
C SER A 167 -15.99 4.25 5.85
N GLY A 168 -15.54 4.41 7.10
CA GLY A 168 -15.82 3.49 8.21
C GLY A 168 -14.81 2.36 8.34
N THR A 169 -14.91 1.63 9.46
CA THR A 169 -13.92 0.65 9.92
C THR A 169 -14.16 -0.79 9.47
N ASN A 170 -15.15 -1.05 8.62
CA ASN A 170 -15.54 -2.42 8.27
C ASN A 170 -14.94 -2.92 6.96
N GLY A 171 -14.60 -2.04 6.00
CA GLY A 171 -14.15 -2.49 4.67
C GLY A 171 -15.16 -3.49 4.08
N CYS A 172 -14.69 -4.56 3.42
CA CYS A 172 -15.58 -5.64 2.98
C CYS A 172 -15.88 -6.69 4.08
N TYR A 173 -15.37 -6.53 5.30
CA TYR A 173 -15.82 -7.35 6.44
C TYR A 173 -17.29 -7.08 6.76
N GLY A 174 -18.02 -8.10 7.21
CA GLY A 174 -19.44 -7.99 7.55
C GLY A 174 -20.40 -7.92 6.36
N GLY A 175 -19.93 -8.06 5.11
CA GLY A 175 -20.78 -8.17 3.91
C GLY A 175 -20.84 -6.94 3.01
N SER A 176 -20.16 -5.85 3.37
CA SER A 176 -20.15 -4.61 2.57
C SER A 176 -19.54 -4.83 1.19
N THR A 177 -20.08 -4.13 0.20
CA THR A 177 -19.60 -4.13 -1.19
C THR A 177 -19.40 -2.69 -1.65
N TYR A 178 -18.32 -2.42 -2.38
CA TYR A 178 -17.97 -1.09 -2.90
C TYR A 178 -17.74 -1.19 -4.39
N GLY A 179 -18.29 -0.27 -5.18
CA GLY A 179 -18.25 -0.39 -6.64
C GLY A 179 -18.09 0.95 -7.35
N PHE A 180 -17.44 0.88 -8.51
CA PHE A 180 -17.18 2.02 -9.39
C PHE A 180 -17.71 1.66 -10.78
N PRO A 181 -18.94 2.09 -11.15
CA PRO A 181 -19.62 1.65 -12.37
C PRO A 181 -19.04 2.24 -13.65
N ASN A 182 -18.18 3.26 -13.54
CA ASN A 182 -17.56 3.93 -14.67
C ASN A 182 -16.14 4.38 -14.29
N LEU A 183 -15.13 3.64 -14.76
CA LEU A 183 -13.72 3.98 -14.57
C LEU A 183 -13.24 5.14 -15.44
N ALA A 184 -14.03 5.63 -16.41
CA ALA A 184 -13.65 6.78 -17.23
C ALA A 184 -13.64 8.06 -16.39
N ASN A 185 -14.55 8.15 -15.41
CA ASN A 185 -14.58 9.24 -14.42
C ASN A 185 -13.31 9.29 -13.54
N LEU A 186 -12.56 8.19 -13.45
CA LEU A 186 -11.31 8.07 -12.69
C LEU A 186 -10.08 8.00 -13.60
N LEU A 187 -10.20 8.30 -14.90
CA LEU A 187 -9.13 8.14 -15.89
C LEU A 187 -8.47 6.74 -15.86
N MET A 188 -9.27 5.71 -15.54
CA MET A 188 -8.85 4.31 -15.42
C MET A 188 -9.58 3.38 -16.42
N ASN A 189 -10.41 3.92 -17.31
CA ASN A 189 -11.11 3.14 -18.32
C ASN A 189 -10.15 2.57 -19.38
N ASN A 190 -10.18 1.25 -19.58
CA ASN A 190 -9.34 0.54 -20.55
C ASN A 190 -7.83 0.77 -20.37
N VAL A 191 -7.40 1.11 -19.15
CA VAL A 191 -5.98 1.33 -18.82
C VAL A 191 -5.51 0.60 -17.55
N VAL A 192 -6.32 -0.27 -16.95
CA VAL A 192 -5.89 -1.06 -15.76
C VAL A 192 -5.15 -2.32 -16.21
N SER A 193 -3.98 -2.57 -15.62
CA SER A 193 -3.10 -3.70 -15.94
C SER A 193 -2.74 -4.57 -14.73
N SER A 194 -2.84 -4.03 -13.50
CA SER A 194 -2.74 -4.81 -12.25
C SER A 194 -3.60 -4.24 -11.12
N ALA A 195 -3.88 -5.05 -10.09
CA ALA A 195 -4.79 -4.69 -8.99
C ALA A 195 -4.44 -5.40 -7.67
N THR A 196 -4.51 -4.67 -6.55
CA THR A 196 -4.43 -5.21 -5.18
C THR A 196 -5.76 -5.03 -4.43
N THR A 197 -5.94 -5.76 -3.34
CA THR A 197 -7.14 -5.74 -2.49
C THR A 197 -6.77 -5.87 -1.02
N TYR A 198 -7.44 -5.15 -0.14
CA TYR A 198 -7.19 -5.19 1.30
C TYR A 198 -8.52 -5.18 2.07
N ALA A 199 -8.48 -5.01 3.39
CA ALA A 199 -9.68 -4.86 4.26
C ALA A 199 -10.78 -5.92 4.03
N GLY A 200 -10.36 -7.18 3.84
CA GLY A 200 -11.27 -8.31 3.64
C GLY A 200 -11.96 -8.35 2.26
N CYS A 201 -11.47 -7.59 1.29
CA CYS A 201 -12.02 -7.53 -0.06
C CYS A 201 -11.34 -8.52 -1.03
N TRP A 202 -12.11 -9.01 -1.99
CA TRP A 202 -11.68 -9.46 -3.31
C TRP A 202 -12.26 -8.52 -4.38
N VAL A 203 -11.68 -8.50 -5.58
CA VAL A 203 -12.13 -7.59 -6.65
C VAL A 203 -12.52 -8.32 -7.94
N THR A 204 -13.64 -7.90 -8.52
CA THR A 204 -14.05 -8.24 -9.89
C THR A 204 -13.97 -7.00 -10.77
N LEU A 205 -13.17 -7.07 -11.83
CA LEU A 205 -13.12 -6.09 -12.91
C LEU A 205 -14.02 -6.55 -14.06
N TYR A 206 -14.65 -5.59 -14.74
CA TYR A 206 -15.65 -5.79 -15.79
C TYR A 206 -15.27 -4.97 -17.04
N ASP A 207 -15.43 -5.55 -18.23
CA ASP A 207 -15.02 -4.90 -19.50
C ASP A 207 -16.01 -3.86 -20.03
N SER A 208 -17.16 -3.75 -19.36
CA SER A 208 -18.23 -2.81 -19.68
C SER A 208 -18.57 -1.96 -18.45
N TYR A 209 -19.26 -0.83 -18.67
CA TYR A 209 -19.80 -0.02 -17.57
C TYR A 209 -20.87 -0.78 -16.77
N SER A 210 -21.17 -0.29 -15.56
CA SER A 210 -22.23 -0.81 -14.67
C SER A 210 -22.15 -2.32 -14.41
N TYR A 211 -20.94 -2.87 -14.29
CA TYR A 211 -20.63 -4.26 -13.93
C TYR A 211 -21.15 -5.31 -14.92
N ALA A 212 -21.22 -4.94 -16.21
CA ALA A 212 -21.63 -5.81 -17.30
C ALA A 212 -20.44 -6.44 -18.05
N GLY A 213 -20.74 -7.35 -18.98
CA GLY A 213 -19.76 -7.88 -19.94
C GLY A 213 -18.81 -8.95 -19.37
N ALA A 214 -17.63 -9.08 -19.96
CA ALA A 214 -16.62 -10.05 -19.53
C ALA A 214 -15.96 -9.62 -18.23
N LYS A 215 -15.43 -10.59 -17.47
CA LYS A 215 -14.99 -10.38 -16.08
C LYS A 215 -13.61 -10.95 -15.81
N LYS A 216 -12.88 -10.31 -14.90
CA LYS A 216 -11.64 -10.79 -14.31
C LYS A 216 -11.70 -10.66 -12.80
N ASN A 217 -11.49 -11.76 -12.08
CA ASN A 217 -11.39 -11.77 -10.63
C ASN A 217 -9.92 -11.76 -10.19
N CYS A 218 -9.64 -11.04 -9.11
CA CYS A 218 -8.34 -11.01 -8.44
C CYS A 218 -8.54 -11.38 -6.96
N THR A 219 -7.86 -12.44 -6.54
CA THR A 219 -8.12 -13.14 -5.27
C THR A 219 -6.81 -13.63 -4.64
N PRO A 220 -6.14 -12.83 -3.78
CA PRO A 220 -6.47 -11.45 -3.45
C PRO A 220 -5.99 -10.46 -4.53
N HIS A 221 -4.89 -10.73 -5.24
CA HIS A 221 -4.27 -9.75 -6.14
C HIS A 221 -4.15 -10.27 -7.56
N CYS A 222 -3.91 -9.35 -8.50
CA CYS A 222 -3.46 -9.65 -9.85
C CYS A 222 -2.23 -8.78 -10.16
N ALA A 223 -1.03 -9.39 -10.20
CA ALA A 223 0.16 -8.74 -10.77
C ALA A 223 0.01 -8.46 -12.27
N THR A 224 -0.86 -9.20 -12.97
CA THR A 224 -1.29 -8.90 -14.34
C THR A 224 -2.75 -9.32 -14.56
N LEU A 225 -3.48 -8.58 -15.38
CA LEU A 225 -4.81 -8.99 -15.84
C LEU A 225 -4.77 -10.01 -17.01
N GLY A 226 -3.61 -10.23 -17.64
CA GLY A 226 -3.42 -11.20 -18.73
C GLY A 226 -4.20 -10.81 -19.98
N THR A 227 -5.06 -11.70 -20.51
CA THR A 227 -5.92 -11.38 -21.67
C THR A 227 -7.02 -10.35 -21.38
N PHE A 228 -7.16 -9.92 -20.13
CA PHE A 228 -8.06 -8.86 -19.67
C PHE A 228 -7.35 -7.51 -19.43
N ASP A 229 -6.04 -7.46 -19.69
CA ASP A 229 -5.22 -6.25 -19.65
C ASP A 229 -5.82 -5.13 -20.51
N ASN A 230 -5.85 -3.91 -19.96
CA ASN A 230 -6.38 -2.72 -20.62
C ASN A 230 -7.85 -2.83 -21.09
N LYS A 231 -8.69 -3.63 -20.39
CA LYS A 231 -10.14 -3.77 -20.69
C LYS A 231 -11.09 -3.27 -19.61
N ALA A 232 -10.62 -3.01 -18.39
CA ALA A 232 -11.54 -2.68 -17.30
C ALA A 232 -12.25 -1.34 -17.52
N SER A 233 -13.59 -1.36 -17.53
CA SER A 233 -14.47 -0.19 -17.59
C SER A 233 -15.30 0.01 -16.32
N SER A 234 -15.49 -1.03 -15.51
CA SER A 234 -16.05 -0.93 -14.15
C SER A 234 -15.47 -1.99 -13.21
N VAL A 235 -15.63 -1.80 -11.91
CA VAL A 235 -15.00 -2.65 -10.87
C VAL A 235 -15.83 -2.71 -9.59
N VAL A 236 -15.80 -3.85 -8.91
CA VAL A 236 -16.47 -4.05 -7.61
C VAL A 236 -15.58 -4.82 -6.64
N TYR A 237 -15.42 -4.27 -5.44
CA TYR A 237 -14.79 -4.89 -4.28
C TYR A 237 -15.87 -5.52 -3.39
N ARG A 238 -15.71 -6.82 -3.10
CA ARG A 238 -16.68 -7.67 -2.38
C ARG A 238 -16.00 -8.43 -1.25
N PRO A 239 -16.73 -8.93 -0.24
CA PRO A 239 -16.16 -9.77 0.81
C PRO A 239 -15.39 -10.97 0.24
N VAL A 240 -14.28 -11.34 0.86
CA VAL A 240 -13.55 -12.59 0.58
C VAL A 240 -14.53 -13.77 0.52
N GLY A 241 -14.41 -14.61 -0.51
CA GLY A 241 -15.36 -15.70 -0.80
C GLY A 241 -16.52 -15.29 -1.74
N GLN A 242 -16.73 -14.00 -2.02
CA GLN A 242 -17.74 -13.52 -2.95
C GLN A 242 -17.12 -12.95 -4.22
N LEU A 243 -17.62 -13.40 -5.37
CA LEU A 243 -17.25 -12.95 -6.71
C LEU A 243 -18.55 -12.74 -7.52
N GLY A 244 -18.51 -11.95 -8.60
CA GLY A 244 -19.72 -11.60 -9.35
C GLY A 244 -19.57 -11.50 -10.84
#